data_AF-A0A7R9FKI4-F1
#
_entry.id   AF-A0A7R9FKI4-F1
#
_cell.length_a   1.000
_cell.length_b   1.000
_cell.length_c   1.000
_cell.angle_alpha   90.00
_cell.angle_beta   90.00
_cell.angle_gamma   90.00
#
_symmetry.space_group_name_H-M   'P 1'
#
loop_
_entity.id
_entity.type
_entity.pdbx_description
1 polymer ?
#
loop_
_entity_poly.entity_id
_entity_poly.type
_entity_poly.pdbx_seq_one_letter_code
_entity_poly.pdbx_strand_id
1 'polypeptide(L)'
;MFNAHVNVPDPRTVDWFLVRSPIPVLIIVFSYIYFVQHLGPKLMKKHSPFNLSTILMVYNVAQIVHNVWILSEVQGAWYINWPAKFFRSFHHVLLLLHSWTWTKV
;
A
#
# COMPACT_ATOMS: atom_id res chain seq x y z
N MET A 1 10.17 -34.21 -1.68
CA MET A 1 8.90 -33.50 -1.90
C MET A 1 8.73 -32.41 -0.84
N PHE A 2 9.47 -31.31 -0.97
CA PHE A 2 9.21 -30.02 -0.31
C PHE A 2 9.98 -29.00 -1.17
N ASN A 3 9.32 -28.49 -2.21
CA ASN A 3 9.94 -27.53 -3.11
C ASN A 3 10.14 -26.22 -2.34
N ALA A 4 11.40 -25.83 -2.18
CA ALA A 4 11.82 -24.56 -1.63
C ALA A 4 11.43 -23.42 -2.59
N HIS A 5 10.16 -23.07 -2.67
CA HIS A 5 9.73 -21.74 -3.10
C HIS A 5 9.92 -20.77 -1.92
N VAL A 6 11.14 -20.69 -1.39
CA VAL A 6 11.48 -19.76 -0.32
C VAL A 6 11.61 -18.39 -0.98
N ASN A 7 10.54 -17.59 -0.88
CA ASN A 7 10.55 -16.13 -0.85
C ASN A 7 11.72 -15.44 -1.58
N VAL A 8 11.77 -15.53 -2.91
CA VAL A 8 12.68 -14.70 -3.70
C VAL A 8 12.07 -13.29 -3.77
N PRO A 9 12.74 -12.24 -3.26
CA PRO A 9 12.26 -10.86 -3.38
C PRO A 9 12.05 -10.49 -4.85
N ASP A 10 11.03 -9.70 -5.16
CA ASP A 10 10.80 -9.23 -6.54
C ASP A 10 12.04 -8.43 -7.02
N PRO A 11 12.75 -8.88 -8.07
CA PRO A 11 13.96 -8.23 -8.54
C PRO A 11 13.74 -6.79 -9.02
N ARG A 12 12.49 -6.38 -9.29
CA ARG A 12 12.14 -5.01 -9.70
C ARG A 12 12.18 -4.01 -8.54
N THR A 13 12.01 -4.49 -7.32
CA THR A 13 11.86 -3.64 -6.11
C THR A 13 12.94 -3.89 -5.07
N VAL A 14 13.80 -4.89 -5.27
CA VAL A 14 14.83 -5.30 -4.31
C VAL A 14 15.81 -4.18 -3.94
N ASP A 15 16.11 -3.28 -4.87
CA ASP A 15 17.04 -2.16 -4.67
C ASP A 15 16.34 -0.89 -4.16
N TRP A 16 15.02 -0.92 -3.96
CA TRP A 16 14.30 0.24 -3.44
C TRP A 16 14.71 0.53 -2.00
N PHE A 17 14.80 1.83 -1.69
CA PHE A 17 15.05 2.32 -0.35
C PHE A 17 14.03 1.73 0.63
N LEU A 18 14.51 1.15 1.74
CA LEU A 18 13.74 0.48 2.80
C LEU A 18 13.07 -0.87 2.45
N VAL A 19 13.15 -1.37 1.21
CA VAL A 19 12.50 -2.63 0.80
C VAL A 19 13.41 -3.85 0.99
N ARG A 20 14.72 -3.69 0.81
CA ARG A 20 15.71 -4.78 0.85
C ARG A 20 15.71 -5.59 2.16
N SER A 21 15.39 -4.94 3.27
CA SER A 21 15.36 -5.57 4.60
C SER A 21 14.30 -4.89 5.45
N PRO A 22 13.59 -5.63 6.32
CA PRO A 22 12.65 -5.04 7.27
C PRO A 22 13.36 -4.29 8.42
N ILE A 23 14.65 -4.53 8.65
CA ILE A 23 15.39 -3.99 9.79
C ILE A 23 15.42 -2.45 9.81
N PRO A 24 15.74 -1.74 8.70
CA PRO A 24 15.67 -0.28 8.68
C PRO A 24 14.29 0.28 9.02
N VAL A 25 13.22 -0.35 8.54
CA VAL A 25 11.84 0.08 8.84
C VAL A 25 11.53 -0.08 10.32
N LEU A 26 11.90 -1.23 10.90
CA LEU A 26 11.70 -1.48 12.33
C LEU A 26 12.44 -0.44 13.19
N ILE A 27 13.68 -0.10 12.85
CA ILE A 27 14.44 0.93 13.57
C ILE A 27 13.72 2.29 13.52
N ILE A 28 13.21 2.69 12.35
CA ILE A 28 12.46 3.94 12.19
C ILE A 28 11.19 3.92 13.07
N VAL A 29 10.44 2.81 13.07
CA VAL A 29 9.21 2.69 13.85
C VAL A 29 9.49 2.73 15.36
N PHE A 30 10.46 1.94 15.84
CA PHE A 30 10.80 1.93 17.26
C PHE A 30 11.34 3.28 17.74
N SER A 31 12.20 3.93 16.94
CA SER A 31 12.71 5.27 17.26
C SER A 31 11.60 6.32 17.27
N TYR A 32 10.66 6.28 16.33
CA TYR A 32 9.48 7.16 16.31
C TYR A 32 8.61 6.99 17.55
N ILE A 33 8.29 5.76 17.94
CA ILE A 33 7.47 5.47 19.13
C ILE A 33 8.17 6.00 20.38
N TYR A 34 9.46 5.70 20.54
CA TYR A 34 10.25 6.20 21.66
C TYR A 34 10.27 7.73 21.71
N PHE A 35 10.46 8.37 20.56
CA PHE A 35 10.48 9.82 20.44
C PHE A 35 9.14 10.43 20.87
N VAL A 36 8.01 9.95 20.32
CA VAL A 36 6.69 10.53 20.60
C VAL A 36 6.21 10.24 22.01
N GLN A 37 6.47 9.05 22.56
CA GLN A 37 5.93 8.66 23.87
C GLN A 37 6.78 9.12 25.05
N HIS A 38 8.10 9.17 24.90
CA HIS A 38 9.00 9.44 26.03
C HIS A 38 9.78 10.73 25.86
N LEU A 39 10.47 10.92 24.74
CA LEU A 39 11.39 12.04 24.56
C LEU A 39 10.64 13.36 24.33
N GLY A 40 9.65 13.36 23.43
CA GLY A 40 8.82 14.52 23.08
C GLY A 40 8.15 15.14 24.31
N PRO A 41 7.37 14.38 25.12
CA PRO A 41 6.74 14.93 26.31
C PRO A 41 7.76 15.45 27.33
N LYS A 42 8.92 14.79 27.51
CA LYS A 42 9.97 15.26 28.41
C LYS A 42 10.55 16.60 27.96
N LEU A 43 10.77 16.80 26.66
CA LEU A 43 11.24 18.06 26.10
C LEU A 43 10.16 19.14 26.21
N MET A 44 8.90 18.81 25.93
CA MET A 44 7.79 19.78 25.94
C MET A 44 7.37 20.22 27.35
N LYS A 45 7.75 19.50 28.42
CA LYS A 45 7.44 19.90 29.82
C LYS A 45 7.93 21.30 30.20
N LYS A 46 8.99 21.79 29.56
CA LYS A 46 9.61 23.09 29.86
C LYS A 46 9.29 24.19 28.84
N HIS A 47 8.50 23.88 27.80
CA HIS A 47 8.24 24.79 26.69
C HIS A 47 6.74 24.90 26.42
N SER A 48 6.29 26.12 26.07
CA SER A 48 4.92 26.34 25.61
C SER A 48 4.67 25.60 24.28
N PRO A 49 3.41 25.20 23.99
CA PRO A 49 3.07 24.53 22.74
C PRO A 49 3.51 25.35 21.53
N PHE A 50 4.13 24.69 20.56
CA PHE A 50 4.49 25.34 19.29
C PHE A 50 3.22 25.61 18.48
N ASN A 51 3.12 26.81 17.90
CA ASN A 51 2.08 27.09 16.93
C ASN A 51 2.49 26.52 15.56
N LEU A 52 2.01 25.31 15.27
CA LEU A 52 2.31 24.58 14.05
C LEU A 52 1.21 24.72 12.98
N SER A 53 0.22 25.60 13.16
CA SER A 53 -0.96 25.67 12.30
C SER A 53 -0.63 25.88 10.82
N THR A 54 0.31 26.78 10.51
CA THR A 54 0.75 27.03 9.13
C THR A 54 1.49 25.82 8.55
N ILE A 55 2.37 25.19 9.33
CA ILE A 55 3.14 24.02 8.90
C ILE A 55 2.19 22.84 8.60
N LEU A 56 1.21 22.61 9.48
CA LEU A 56 0.19 21.58 9.30
C LEU A 56 -0.71 21.85 8.09
N MET A 57 -1.06 23.11 7.84
CA MET A 57 -1.83 23.49 6.65
C MET A 57 -1.07 23.16 5.37
N VAL A 58 0.20 23.58 5.27
CA VAL A 58 1.06 23.28 4.12
C VAL A 58 1.23 21.78 3.92
N TYR A 59 1.46 21.05 5.02
CA TYR A 59 1.58 19.60 5.01
C TYR A 59 0.32 18.91 4.45
N ASN A 60 -0.87 19.30 4.93
CA ASN A 60 -2.13 18.72 4.46
C ASN A 60 -2.39 19.03 2.98
N VAL A 61 -2.09 20.24 2.51
CA VAL A 61 -2.22 20.59 1.09
C VAL A 61 -1.29 19.73 0.24
N ALA A 62 -0.03 19.57 0.65
CA ALA A 62 0.91 18.69 -0.03
C ALA A 62 0.42 17.23 -0.06
N GLN A 63 -0.15 16.72 1.03
CA GLN A 63 -0.75 15.38 1.09
C GLN A 63 -1.92 15.24 0.12
N ILE A 64 -2.82 16.22 0.03
CA ILE A 64 -3.95 16.18 -0.92
C ILE A 64 -3.43 16.08 -2.36
N VAL A 65 -2.46 16.92 -2.74
CA VAL A 65 -1.85 16.90 -4.07
C VAL A 65 -1.20 15.53 -4.36
N HIS A 66 -0.44 14.99 -3.41
CA HIS A 66 0.21 13.70 -3.56
C HIS A 66 -0.79 12.54 -3.70
N ASN A 67 -1.86 12.55 -2.91
CA ASN A 67 -2.91 11.55 -2.98
C ASN A 67 -3.66 11.61 -4.32
N VAL A 68 -3.97 12.80 -4.82
CA VAL A 68 -4.60 12.98 -6.15
C VAL A 68 -3.69 12.41 -7.25
N TRP A 69 -2.38 12.66 -7.17
CA TRP A 69 -1.43 12.10 -8.12
C TRP A 69 -1.41 10.56 -8.09
N ILE A 70 -1.26 9.94 -6.91
CA ILE A 70 -1.32 8.48 -6.76
C ILE A 70 -2.62 7.91 -7.32
N LEU A 71 -3.76 8.55 -7.03
CA LEU A 71 -5.05 8.10 -7.54
C LEU A 71 -5.12 8.13 -9.06
N SER A 72 -4.54 9.14 -9.73
CA SER A 72 -4.51 9.20 -11.20
C SER A 72 -3.71 8.06 -11.82
N GLU A 73 -2.54 7.71 -11.26
CA GLU A 73 -1.70 6.60 -11.71
C GLU A 73 -2.41 5.25 -11.52
N VAL A 74 -3.00 5.07 -10.34
CA VAL A 74 -3.68 3.83 -9.96
C VAL A 74 -4.96 3.65 -10.79
N GLN A 75 -5.74 4.71 -11.02
CA GLN A 75 -6.98 4.67 -11.81
C GLN A 75 -6.74 4.27 -13.27
N GLY A 76 -5.63 4.71 -13.88
CA GLY A 76 -5.21 4.26 -15.22
C GLY A 76 -4.99 2.74 -15.28
N ALA A 77 -4.35 2.17 -14.24
CA ALA A 77 -4.13 0.72 -14.13
C ALA A 77 -5.42 -0.08 -13.87
N TRP A 78 -6.40 0.49 -13.16
CA TRP A 78 -7.70 -0.15 -12.90
C TRP A 78 -8.58 -0.18 -14.16
N TYR A 79 -8.78 0.94 -14.86
CA TYR A 79 -9.68 0.98 -16.03
C TYR A 79 -9.24 0.06 -17.18
N ILE A 80 -7.94 -0.16 -17.36
CA ILE A 80 -7.40 -1.08 -18.38
C ILE A 80 -7.68 -2.56 -18.03
N ASN A 81 -7.63 -2.92 -16.74
CA ASN A 81 -7.72 -4.32 -16.30
C ASN A 81 -9.14 -4.75 -15.89
N TRP A 82 -10.02 -3.81 -15.57
CA TRP A 82 -11.36 -4.09 -15.08
C TRP A 82 -12.26 -4.82 -16.10
N PRO A 83 -12.38 -4.38 -17.38
CA PRO A 83 -13.19 -5.12 -18.34
C PRO A 83 -12.61 -6.52 -18.58
N ALA A 84 -11.29 -6.67 -18.71
CA ALA A 84 -10.67 -7.97 -18.93
C ALA A 84 -10.80 -8.94 -17.74
N LYS A 85 -10.85 -8.45 -16.49
CA LYS A 85 -11.11 -9.27 -15.30
C LYS A 85 -12.60 -9.59 -15.15
N PHE A 86 -13.48 -8.62 -15.39
CA PHE A 86 -14.93 -8.80 -15.40
C PHE A 86 -15.35 -9.85 -16.45
N PHE A 87 -14.93 -9.71 -17.71
CA PHE A 87 -15.25 -10.67 -18.77
C PHE A 87 -14.68 -12.07 -18.52
N ARG A 88 -13.48 -12.20 -17.93
CA ARG A 88 -12.94 -13.52 -17.54
C ARG A 88 -13.75 -14.17 -16.42
N SER A 89 -14.20 -13.41 -15.43
CA SER A 89 -15.09 -13.93 -14.38
C SER A 89 -16.43 -14.42 -14.94
N PHE A 90 -17.01 -13.72 -15.93
CA PHE A 90 -18.24 -14.17 -16.60
C PHE A 90 -18.02 -15.33 -17.59
N HIS A 91 -16.84 -15.45 -18.21
CA HIS A 91 -16.51 -16.55 -19.11
C HIS A 91 -16.61 -17.91 -18.41
N HIS A 92 -16.15 -18.00 -17.15
CA HIS A 92 -16.29 -19.23 -16.37
C HIS A 92 -17.74 -19.57 -16.02
N VAL A 93 -18.60 -18.57 -15.77
CA VAL A 93 -20.03 -18.78 -15.50
C VAL A 93 -20.77 -19.23 -16.76
N LEU A 94 -20.43 -18.67 -17.93
CA LEU A 94 -21.00 -19.07 -19.21
C LEU A 94 -20.57 -20.48 -19.63
N LEU A 95 -19.34 -20.91 -19.32
CA LEU A 95 -18.87 -22.28 -19.56
C LEU A 95 -19.58 -23.30 -18.66
N LEU A 96 -19.86 -22.94 -17.40
CA LEU A 96 -20.65 -23.78 -16.49
C LEU A 96 -22.09 -23.92 -17.00
N LEU A 97 -22.71 -22.83 -17.46
CA LEU A 97 -24.05 -22.85 -18.06
C LEU A 97 -24.08 -23.66 -19.37
N HIS A 98 -23.06 -23.54 -20.22
CA HIS A 98 -22.94 -24.35 -21.44
C HIS A 98 -22.75 -25.85 -21.10
N SER A 99 -22.00 -26.20 -20.05
CA SER A 99 -21.87 -27.61 -19.61
C SER A 99 -23.17 -28.20 -19.06
N TRP A 100 -24.03 -27.37 -18.47
CA TRP A 100 -25.30 -27.80 -17.87
C TRP A 100 -26.38 -28.10 -18.91
N THR A 101 -26.30 -27.53 -20.12
CA THR A 101 -27.23 -27.82 -21.22
C THR A 101 -26.93 -29.12 -21.98
N TRP A 102 -25.74 -29.69 -21.84
CA TRP A 102 -25.34 -30.95 -22.50
C TRP A 102 -25.46 -32.21 -21.62
N THR A 103 -25.83 -32.07 -20.35
CA THR A 103 -25.95 -33.20 -19.39
C THR A 103 -27.38 -33.75 -19.23
N LYS A 104 -28.31 -33.33 -20.10
CA LYS A 104 -29.69 -33.83 -20.14
C LYS A 104 -30.09 -34.41 -21.50
N VAL A 105 -29.32 -35.39 -21.98
CA VAL A 105 -29.75 -36.39 -22.97
C VAL A 105 -29.23 -37.75 -22.54
#